data_AF-A0A1C5VW72-F1
#
_entry.id   AF-A0A1C5VW72-F1
#
_cell.length_a   1.000
_cell.length_b   1.000
_cell.length_c   1.000
_cell.angle_alpha   90.00
_cell.angle_beta   90.00
_cell.angle_gamma   90.00
#
_symmetry.space_group_name_H-M   'P 1'
#
loop_
_entity.id
_entity.type
_entity.pdbx_description
1 polymer ?
#
loop_
_entity_poly.entity_id
_entity_poly.type
_entity_poly.pdbx_seq_one_letter_code
_entity_poly.pdbx_strand_id
1 'polypeptide(L)'
;MIEIANLEEWTKEYFSDPENQKKAEKACERYDRLMVKNIKRQLSGGAEKIFLNEEPADDPGKCMEKAKYEVIPFAKVDGKKGKVKINMLDQTAEFVPE
;
A
#
# COMPACT_ATOMS: atom_id res chain seq x y z
N MET A 1 7.68 -9.13 18.55
CA MET A 1 6.22 -9.01 18.50
C MET A 1 5.88 -7.65 19.08
N ILE A 2 5.20 -6.80 18.31
CA ILE A 2 4.81 -5.44 18.72
C ILE A 2 3.41 -5.52 19.33
N GLU A 3 3.22 -5.05 20.56
CA GLU A 3 1.89 -4.94 21.16
C GLU A 3 1.28 -3.56 20.86
N ILE A 4 0.08 -3.56 20.30
CA ILE A 4 -0.65 -2.37 19.88
C ILE A 4 -2.02 -2.41 20.59
N ALA A 5 -2.23 -1.52 21.55
CA ALA A 5 -3.50 -1.43 22.28
C ALA A 5 -4.55 -0.59 21.53
N ASN A 6 -4.11 0.31 20.65
CA ASN A 6 -4.97 1.15 19.83
C ASN A 6 -4.34 1.32 18.45
N LEU A 7 -4.93 0.69 17.44
CA LEU A 7 -4.39 0.71 16.07
C LEU A 7 -4.42 2.12 15.47
N GLU A 8 -5.41 2.94 15.81
CA GLU A 8 -5.55 4.29 15.27
C GLU A 8 -4.44 5.21 15.80
N GLU A 9 -4.21 5.22 17.11
CA GLU A 9 -3.14 6.02 17.72
C GLU A 9 -1.76 5.54 17.27
N TRP A 10 -1.55 4.23 17.24
CA TRP A 10 -0.30 3.65 16.75
C TRP A 10 -0.02 4.03 15.29
N THR A 11 -1.05 4.08 14.45
CA THR A 11 -0.91 4.50 13.04
C THR A 11 -0.53 5.98 12.94
N LYS A 12 -1.13 6.85 13.77
CA LYS A 12 -0.75 8.27 13.84
C LYS A 12 0.70 8.43 14.29
N GLU A 13 1.13 7.64 15.27
CA GLU A 13 2.53 7.63 15.74
C GLU A 13 3.47 7.12 14.65
N TYR A 14 3.11 6.04 13.94
CA TYR A 14 3.91 5.48 12.86
C TYR A 14 4.17 6.50 11.73
N PHE A 15 3.14 7.24 11.32
CA PHE A 15 3.25 8.28 10.29
C PHE A 15 3.79 9.63 10.81
N SER A 16 3.97 9.79 12.12
CA SER A 16 4.67 10.95 12.68
C SER A 16 6.17 10.92 12.42
N ASP A 17 6.73 9.74 12.11
CA ASP A 17 8.10 9.60 11.64
C ASP A 17 8.23 10.14 10.20
N PRO A 18 9.08 11.16 9.96
CA PRO A 18 9.30 11.72 8.63
C PRO A 18 9.76 10.69 7.59
N GLU A 19 10.47 9.63 7.99
CA GLU A 19 10.90 8.57 7.07
C GLU A 19 9.70 7.76 6.58
N ASN A 20 8.75 7.45 7.45
CA ASN A 20 7.55 6.69 7.09
C ASN A 20 6.58 7.54 6.26
N GLN A 21 6.45 8.83 6.58
CA GLN A 21 5.73 9.78 5.73
C GLN A 21 6.36 9.87 4.33
N LYS A 22 7.69 9.96 4.25
CA LYS A 22 8.40 10.00 2.96
C LYS A 22 8.26 8.70 2.17
N LYS A 23 8.17 7.54 2.85
CA LYS A 23 7.87 6.25 2.21
C LYS A 23 6.46 6.27 1.61
N ALA A 24 5.48 6.81 2.35
CA ALA A 24 4.11 6.98 1.88
C ALA A 24 4.01 7.87 0.64
N GLU A 25 4.65 9.04 0.67
CA GLU A 25 4.69 9.96 -0.47
C GLU A 25 5.32 9.31 -1.72
N LYS A 26 6.45 8.61 -1.56
CA LYS A 26 7.09 7.88 -2.66
C LYS A 26 6.24 6.73 -3.21
N ALA A 27 5.48 6.06 -2.34
CA ALA A 27 4.52 5.04 -2.74
C ALA A 27 3.42 5.65 -3.62
N CYS A 28 2.88 6.82 -3.25
CA CYS A 28 1.92 7.58 -4.05
C CYS A 28 2.49 7.96 -5.42
N GLU A 29 3.65 8.62 -5.45
CA GLU A 29 4.29 9.02 -6.71
C GLU A 29 4.55 7.82 -7.64
N ARG A 30 4.99 6.70 -7.06
CA ARG A 30 5.22 5.47 -7.83
C ARG A 30 3.92 4.90 -8.37
N TYR A 31 2.86 4.90 -7.57
CA TYR A 31 1.54 4.43 -7.99
C TYR A 31 0.99 5.27 -9.13
N ASP A 32 1.01 6.60 -8.99
CA ASP A 32 0.57 7.54 -10.04
C ASP A 32 1.36 7.35 -11.34
N ARG A 33 2.69 7.22 -11.24
CA ARG A 33 3.54 6.99 -12.41
C ARG A 33 3.21 5.67 -13.12
N LEU A 34 2.95 4.60 -12.37
CA LEU A 34 2.56 3.31 -12.94
C LEU A 34 1.17 3.39 -13.58
N MET A 35 0.22 4.06 -12.93
CA MET A 35 -1.12 4.31 -13.47
C MET A 35 -1.06 5.09 -14.79
N VAL A 36 -0.30 6.19 -14.85
CA VAL A 36 -0.11 6.96 -16.07
C VAL A 36 0.54 6.13 -17.18
N LYS A 37 1.55 5.32 -16.85
CA LYS A 37 2.19 4.42 -17.80
C LYS A 37 1.20 3.39 -18.34
N ASN A 38 0.37 2.83 -17.46
CA ASN A 38 -0.68 1.89 -17.81
C ASN A 38 -1.67 2.48 -18.82
N ILE A 39 -2.23 3.65 -18.50
CA ILE A 39 -3.18 4.38 -19.36
C ILE A 39 -2.56 4.66 -20.73
N LYS A 40 -1.33 5.18 -20.76
CA LYS A 40 -0.62 5.45 -22.03
C LYS A 40 -0.46 4.20 -22.87
N ARG A 41 -0.10 3.05 -22.27
CA ARG A 41 0.05 1.80 -23.01
C ARG A 41 -1.29 1.32 -23.59
N GLN A 42 -2.37 1.37 -22.82
CA GLN A 42 -3.69 0.94 -23.29
C GLN A 42 -4.20 1.80 -24.44
N LEU A 43 -4.02 3.13 -24.36
CA LEU A 43 -4.34 4.04 -25.45
C LEU A 43 -3.52 3.74 -26.71
N SER A 44 -2.20 3.54 -26.59
CA SER A 44 -1.35 3.18 -27.73
C SER A 44 -1.66 1.79 -28.30
N GLY A 45 -2.27 0.90 -27.52
CA GLY A 45 -2.71 -0.42 -27.95
C GLY A 45 -4.09 -0.46 -28.61
N GLY A 46 -4.75 0.69 -28.79
CA GLY A 46 -6.08 0.77 -29.39
C GLY A 46 -7.21 0.33 -28.46
N ALA A 47 -7.01 0.34 -27.14
CA ALA A 47 -8.05 -0.03 -26.20
C ALA A 47 -9.24 0.96 -26.26
N GLU A 48 -10.43 0.44 -26.52
CA GLU A 48 -11.67 1.23 -26.52
C GLU A 48 -12.13 1.64 -25.11
N LYS A 49 -11.62 0.95 -24.07
CA LYS A 49 -11.87 1.23 -22.66
C LYS A 49 -10.56 1.10 -21.88
N ILE A 50 -10.38 1.97 -20.88
CA ILE A 50 -9.17 2.02 -20.04
C ILE A 50 -9.43 1.33 -18.70
N PHE A 51 -8.62 0.33 -18.38
CA PHE A 51 -8.65 -0.39 -17.11
C PHE A 51 -7.49 0.06 -16.22
N LEU A 52 -7.80 0.78 -15.16
CA LEU A 52 -6.77 1.39 -14.28
C LEU A 52 -5.89 0.35 -13.57
N ASN A 53 -6.40 -0.88 -13.37
CA ASN A 53 -5.74 -1.93 -12.59
C ASN A 53 -4.98 -2.99 -13.42
N GLU A 54 -5.00 -2.92 -14.75
CA GLU A 54 -4.36 -3.93 -15.62
C GLU A 54 -3.12 -3.37 -16.31
N GLU A 55 -1.91 -3.65 -15.81
CA GLU A 55 -0.72 -3.67 -16.68
C GLU A 55 -0.33 -5.12 -17.04
N PRO A 56 0.07 -5.46 -18.29
CA PRO A 56 0.87 -6.63 -18.61
C PRO A 56 2.35 -6.26 -18.58
N ALA A 57 3.05 -6.81 -17.59
CA ALA A 57 4.47 -7.13 -17.61
C ALA A 57 4.77 -8.03 -16.39
N ASP A 58 4.84 -9.33 -16.64
CA ASP A 58 5.04 -10.47 -15.71
C ASP A 58 4.11 -10.61 -14.48
N ASP A 59 3.85 -9.57 -13.66
CA ASP A 59 2.69 -9.47 -12.73
C ASP A 59 2.63 -8.08 -12.06
N PRO A 60 2.19 -7.02 -12.76
CA PRO A 60 2.21 -5.66 -12.24
C PRO A 60 1.25 -5.42 -11.06
N GLY A 61 0.23 -6.28 -10.92
CA GLY A 61 -0.65 -6.28 -9.75
C GLY A 61 0.16 -6.38 -8.45
N LYS A 62 1.18 -7.24 -8.42
CA LYS A 62 2.10 -7.37 -7.29
C LYS A 62 3.00 -6.15 -7.09
N CYS A 63 3.40 -5.47 -8.16
CA CYS A 63 4.18 -4.23 -8.05
C CYS A 63 3.34 -3.07 -7.50
N MET A 64 2.08 -2.96 -7.93
CA MET A 64 1.14 -1.96 -7.41
C MET A 64 0.76 -2.30 -5.96
N GLU A 65 0.52 -3.56 -5.63
CA GLU A 65 0.22 -4.01 -4.26
C GLU A 65 1.38 -3.70 -3.30
N LYS A 66 2.63 -3.93 -3.72
CA LYS A 66 3.81 -3.53 -2.93
C LYS A 66 4.01 -2.02 -2.81
N ALA A 67 3.54 -1.24 -3.78
CA ALA A 67 3.54 0.22 -3.65
C ALA A 67 2.43 0.69 -2.69
N LYS A 68 1.33 -0.06 -2.60
CA LYS A 68 0.20 0.26 -1.72
C LYS A 68 0.46 -0.11 -0.27
N TYR A 69 1.09 -1.25 0.01
CA TYR A 69 1.11 -1.80 1.36
C TYR A 69 2.52 -2.08 1.92
N GLU A 70 2.70 -1.74 3.19
CA GLU A 70 3.73 -2.29 4.06
C GLU A 70 3.10 -3.28 5.04
N VAL A 71 3.79 -4.38 5.36
CA VAL A 71 3.27 -5.42 6.25
C VAL A 71 4.21 -5.61 7.42
N ILE A 72 3.66 -5.49 8.63
CA ILE A 72 4.34 -5.81 9.88
C ILE A 72 3.91 -7.21 10.31
N PRO A 73 4.76 -8.24 10.13
CA PRO A 73 4.34 -9.64 10.24
C PRO A 73 4.21 -10.17 11.68
N PHE A 74 4.57 -9.38 12.70
CA PHE A 74 4.61 -9.82 14.10
C PHE A 74 3.95 -8.81 15.04
N ALA A 75 2.66 -8.56 14.84
CA ALA A 75 1.88 -7.64 15.65
C ALA A 75 0.91 -8.39 16.57
N LYS A 76 0.58 -7.79 17.70
CA LYS A 76 -0.48 -8.23 18.60
C LYS A 76 -1.38 -7.05 18.91
N VAL A 77 -2.62 -7.09 18.44
CA VAL A 77 -3.62 -6.04 18.67
C VAL A 77 -4.66 -6.58 19.64
N ASP A 78 -4.88 -5.91 20.77
CA ASP A 78 -5.86 -6.29 21.80
C ASP A 78 -5.77 -7.77 22.23
N GLY A 79 -4.56 -8.27 22.46
CA GLY A 79 -4.36 -9.66 22.86
C GLY A 79 -4.26 -10.66 21.70
N LYS A 80 -4.70 -10.30 20.49
CA LYS A 80 -4.75 -11.18 19.31
C LYS A 80 -3.49 -11.05 18.45
N LYS A 81 -2.89 -12.17 18.07
CA LYS A 81 -1.73 -12.21 17.18
C LYS A 81 -2.16 -12.07 15.72
N GLY A 82 -1.32 -11.42 14.93
CA GLY A 82 -1.60 -11.14 13.53
C GLY A 82 -0.53 -10.28 12.88
N LYS A 83 -0.91 -9.70 11.76
CA LYS A 83 -0.09 -8.81 10.95
C LYS A 83 -0.80 -7.48 10.82
N VAL A 84 -0.06 -6.38 10.80
CA VAL A 84 -0.64 -5.07 10.45
C VAL A 84 -0.27 -4.78 9.00
N LYS A 85 -1.28 -4.53 8.17
CA LYS A 85 -1.12 -4.03 6.80
C LYS A 85 -1.31 -2.52 6.83
N ILE A 86 -0.29 -1.78 6.46
CA ILE A 86 -0.31 -0.32 6.38
C ILE A 86 -0.48 0.05 4.92
N ASN A 87 -1.57 0.74 4.60
CA ASN A 87 -1.75 1.36 3.31
C ASN A 87 -0.97 2.68 3.29
N MET A 88 0.10 2.69 2.51
CA MET A 88 1.02 3.81 2.36
C MET A 88 0.40 4.96 1.56
N LEU A 89 -0.63 4.70 0.73
CA LEU A 89 -1.32 5.74 -0.03
C LEU A 89 -2.32 6.49 0.84
N ASP A 90 -3.16 5.73 1.54
CA ASP A 90 -4.26 6.29 2.35
C ASP A 90 -3.81 6.61 3.79
N GLN A 91 -2.56 6.30 4.13
CA GLN A 91 -2.00 6.43 5.48
C GLN A 91 -2.87 5.77 6.56
N THR A 92 -3.42 4.59 6.24
CA THR A 92 -4.28 3.80 7.13
C THR A 92 -3.63 2.47 7.46
N ALA A 93 -4.06 1.84 8.56
CA ALA A 93 -3.62 0.50 8.91
C ALA A 93 -4.80 -0.42 9.20
N GLU A 94 -4.65 -1.69 8.80
CA GLU A 94 -5.60 -2.76 9.05
C GLU A 94 -4.90 -3.90 9.80
N PHE A 95 -5.54 -4.43 10.83
CA PHE A 95 -5.07 -5.63 11.52
C PHE A 95 -5.65 -6.88 10.87
N VAL A 96 -4.77 -7.80 10.47
CA VAL A 96 -5.10 -9.10 9.90
C VAL A 96 -4.74 -10.18 10.92
N PRO A 97 -5.72 -10.77 11.64
CA PRO A 97 -5.46 -11.82 12.60
C PRO A 97 -4.85 -13.07 11.94
N GLU A 98 -4.02 -13.80 12.70
CA GLU A 98 -3.52 -15.13 12.34
C GLU A 98 -4.61 -16.21 12.37
#